data_AF-A0A3C2AM71-F1
#
_entry.id   AF-A0A3C2AM71-F1
#
_cell.length_a   1.000
_cell.length_b   1.000
_cell.length_c   1.000
_cell.angle_alpha   90.00
_cell.angle_beta   90.00
_cell.angle_gamma   90.00
#
_symmetry.space_group_name_H-M   'P 1'
#
loop_
_entity.id
_entity.type
_entity.pdbx_description
1 polymer ?
#
loop_
_entity_poly.entity_id
_entity_poly.type
_entity_poly.pdbx_seq_one_letter_code
_entity_poly.pdbx_strand_id
1 'polypeptide(L)'
;MASFESAIEKEDKPSFIYIKESKDEQMRGREDDGRFKEMQSRMLDFLKDSNLITVLNENFNCYRFDLAADSIVFKGVTYKKGEQRGRTSHEFVPVLTDSDRNRLPAVVIRDKTFKLYEFKMRPSQLEEMKILLAAEKLKVNYLEENLAEDSKLLSENSRTLERAERQVKSEEANLEKLDKSIFSGRQEASSLIKKLNYFLDEAFKEMDLQTYEGL
;
A
#
# COMPACT_ATOMS: atom_id res chain seq x y z
N MET A 1 -8.30 13.01 27.52
CA MET A 1 -7.94 12.49 26.19
C MET A 1 -8.74 11.22 25.99
N ALA A 2 -9.46 11.09 24.87
CA ALA A 2 -10.12 9.84 24.52
C ALA A 2 -9.06 8.74 24.32
N SER A 3 -9.26 7.56 24.89
CA SER A 3 -8.39 6.41 24.63
C SER A 3 -8.48 6.01 23.16
N PHE A 4 -7.44 5.39 22.62
CA PHE A 4 -7.46 4.87 21.25
C PHE A 4 -8.71 4.04 20.97
N GLU A 5 -9.04 3.10 21.86
CA GLU A 5 -10.25 2.28 21.81
C GLU A 5 -11.51 3.13 21.67
N SER A 6 -11.68 4.14 22.54
CA SER A 6 -12.85 5.00 22.46
C SER A 6 -12.96 5.80 21.16
N ALA A 7 -11.84 6.02 20.44
CA ALA A 7 -11.84 6.67 19.15
C ALA A 7 -12.20 5.73 17.99
N ILE A 8 -11.78 4.46 18.06
CA ILE A 8 -12.06 3.46 17.01
C ILE A 8 -13.36 2.68 17.23
N GLU A 9 -13.90 2.66 18.45
CA GLU A 9 -15.19 2.05 18.82
C GLU A 9 -16.32 3.08 18.90
N LYS A 10 -16.04 4.34 18.55
CA LYS A 10 -16.96 5.48 18.71
C LYS A 10 -18.29 5.25 17.99
N GLU A 11 -18.22 4.70 16.78
CA GLU A 11 -19.36 4.42 15.90
C GLU A 11 -19.15 3.04 15.27
N ASP A 12 -20.22 2.35 14.86
CA ASP A 12 -20.13 1.06 14.15
C ASP A 12 -19.67 1.27 12.68
N LYS A 13 -18.46 1.81 12.55
CA LYS A 13 -17.80 2.20 11.30
C LYS A 13 -16.42 1.56 11.22
N PRO A 14 -15.95 1.27 10.00
CA PRO A 14 -14.55 0.91 9.79
C PRO A 14 -13.60 2.03 10.26
N SER A 15 -12.35 1.69 10.55
CA SER A 15 -11.35 2.67 11.00
C SER A 15 -10.41 3.10 9.89
N PHE A 16 -10.22 4.40 9.76
CA PHE A 16 -9.16 5.02 8.96
C PHE A 16 -8.07 5.51 9.89
N ILE A 17 -6.87 4.93 9.80
CA ILE A 17 -5.77 5.22 10.71
C ILE A 17 -4.59 5.79 9.94
N TYR A 18 -4.25 7.05 10.22
CA TYR A 18 -3.01 7.65 9.74
C TYR A 18 -1.91 7.46 10.78
N ILE A 19 -0.90 6.67 10.43
CA ILE A 19 0.31 6.47 11.22
C ILE A 19 1.33 7.52 10.79
N LYS A 20 1.53 8.51 11.66
CA LYS A 20 2.51 9.55 11.46
C LYS A 20 3.91 9.01 11.77
N GLU A 21 4.89 9.38 10.96
CA GLU A 21 6.30 9.08 11.23
C GLU A 21 6.75 9.75 12.55
N SER A 22 7.56 9.03 13.33
CA SER A 22 8.27 9.61 14.47
C SER A 22 9.22 10.68 13.95
N LYS A 23 9.26 11.84 14.60
CA LYS A 23 10.41 12.74 14.47
C LYS A 23 11.59 12.04 15.16
N ASP A 24 12.23 11.07 14.50
CA ASP A 24 13.40 10.41 15.07
C ASP A 24 14.47 11.46 15.40
N GLU A 25 15.23 11.22 16.48
CA GLU A 25 16.29 12.10 16.95
C GLU A 25 17.39 12.35 15.88
N GLN A 26 17.47 11.51 14.83
CA GLN A 26 18.32 11.73 13.66
C GLN A 26 17.94 13.00 12.85
N MET A 27 16.76 13.56 13.09
CA MET A 27 16.28 14.82 12.49
C MET A 27 16.41 16.03 13.43
N ARG A 28 16.99 15.86 14.63
CA ARG A 28 17.34 17.00 15.51
C ARG A 28 18.27 17.94 14.74
N GLY A 29 17.84 19.20 14.56
CA GLY A 29 18.59 20.24 13.85
C GLY A 29 18.10 20.59 12.45
N ARG A 30 17.08 19.91 11.89
CA ARG A 30 16.38 20.32 10.65
C ARG A 30 14.99 20.87 10.88
N GLU A 31 14.65 21.16 12.14
CA GLU A 31 13.31 21.59 12.56
C GLU A 31 12.91 22.96 11.98
N ASP A 32 13.89 23.76 11.56
CA ASP A 32 13.69 25.03 10.85
C ASP A 32 14.04 24.97 9.35
N ASP A 33 14.32 23.79 8.82
CA ASP A 33 14.46 23.60 7.37
C ASP A 33 13.06 23.71 6.72
N GLY A 34 12.83 24.82 6.03
CA GLY A 34 11.58 25.08 5.31
C GLY A 34 11.22 23.95 4.33
N ARG A 35 12.22 23.26 3.75
CA ARG A 35 11.99 22.12 2.84
C ARG A 35 11.38 20.93 3.56
N PHE A 36 11.75 20.72 4.82
CA PHE A 36 11.21 19.63 5.64
C PHE A 36 9.75 19.91 6.05
N LYS A 37 9.45 21.15 6.47
CA LYS A 37 8.08 21.58 6.76
C LYS A 37 7.18 21.48 5.53
N GLU A 38 7.71 21.87 4.36
CA GLU A 38 7.00 21.76 3.09
C GLU A 38 6.78 20.29 2.68
N MET A 39 7.78 19.42 2.84
CA MET A 39 7.63 17.99 2.60
C MET A 39 6.55 17.38 3.51
N GLN A 40 6.56 17.68 4.82
CA GLN A 40 5.54 17.19 5.75
C GLN A 40 4.14 17.73 5.42
N SER A 41 4.03 19.00 5.01
CA SER A 41 2.76 19.54 4.52
C SER A 41 2.28 18.74 3.31
N ARG A 42 3.15 18.51 2.33
CA ARG A 42 2.82 17.76 1.11
C ARG A 42 2.36 16.34 1.37
N MET A 43 2.83 15.72 2.45
CA MET A 43 2.36 14.39 2.86
C MET A 43 0.90 14.39 3.31
N LEU A 44 0.40 15.50 3.85
CA LEU A 44 -0.97 15.64 4.35
C LEU A 44 -1.86 16.49 3.44
N ASP A 45 -1.37 16.94 2.29
CA ASP A 45 -2.14 17.79 1.37
C ASP A 45 -3.44 17.11 0.92
N PHE A 46 -3.47 15.79 0.83
CA PHE A 46 -4.68 15.04 0.51
C PHE A 46 -5.79 15.22 1.56
N LEU A 47 -5.45 15.47 2.83
CA LEU A 47 -6.42 15.81 3.88
C LEU A 47 -6.93 17.26 3.80
N LYS A 48 -6.50 18.06 2.82
CA LYS A 48 -7.10 19.38 2.52
C LYS A 48 -8.25 19.27 1.52
N ASP A 49 -8.39 18.13 0.84
CA ASP A 49 -9.46 17.88 -0.11
C ASP A 49 -10.80 17.72 0.62
N SER A 50 -11.77 18.59 0.32
CA SER A 50 -13.06 18.59 1.00
C SER A 50 -13.85 17.31 0.76
N ASN A 51 -13.75 16.71 -0.43
CA ASN A 51 -14.51 15.52 -0.78
C ASN A 51 -13.98 14.32 0.02
N LEU A 52 -12.65 14.19 0.13
CA LEU A 52 -12.06 13.16 0.97
C LEU A 52 -12.48 13.34 2.43
N ILE A 53 -12.42 14.56 2.98
CA ILE A 53 -12.81 14.83 4.37
C ILE A 53 -14.27 14.40 4.60
N THR A 54 -15.17 14.72 3.67
CA THR A 54 -16.57 14.30 3.75
C THR A 54 -16.70 12.78 3.77
N VAL A 55 -16.08 12.08 2.80
CA VAL A 55 -16.08 10.61 2.74
C VAL A 55 -15.55 10.00 4.04
N LEU A 56 -14.45 10.54 4.57
CA LEU A 56 -13.84 10.07 5.81
C LEU A 56 -14.77 10.24 7.03
N ASN A 57 -15.32 11.44 7.23
CA ASN A 57 -16.18 11.72 8.38
C ASN A 57 -17.51 10.96 8.34
N GLU A 58 -18.07 10.76 7.15
CA GLU A 58 -19.34 10.05 6.98
C GLU A 58 -19.17 8.54 7.19
N ASN A 59 -18.05 7.96 6.75
CA ASN A 59 -17.92 6.51 6.63
C ASN A 59 -16.92 5.86 7.58
N PHE A 60 -16.01 6.61 8.22
CA PHE A 60 -14.91 6.04 9.00
C PHE A 60 -14.73 6.65 10.39
N ASN A 61 -14.32 5.80 11.34
CA ASN A 61 -13.68 6.25 12.57
C ASN A 61 -12.23 6.67 12.25
N CYS A 62 -12.00 7.99 12.22
CA CYS A 62 -10.71 8.55 11.84
C CYS A 62 -9.80 8.70 13.06
N TYR A 63 -8.62 8.10 13.02
CA TYR A 63 -7.63 8.20 14.08
C TYR A 63 -6.23 8.54 13.55
N ARG A 64 -5.51 9.37 14.30
CA ARG A 64 -4.11 9.69 14.03
C ARG A 64 -3.24 9.04 15.11
N PHE A 65 -2.44 8.05 14.71
CA PHE A 65 -1.45 7.44 15.59
C PHE A 65 -0.12 8.17 15.47
N ASP A 66 0.37 8.72 16.58
CA ASP A 66 1.68 9.38 16.65
C ASP A 66 2.69 8.44 17.31
N LEU A 67 3.75 8.08 16.57
CA LEU A 67 4.84 7.25 17.10
C LEU A 67 5.61 7.91 18.24
N ALA A 68 5.43 9.22 18.45
CA ALA A 68 6.00 9.92 19.59
C ALA A 68 5.33 9.53 20.92
N ALA A 69 4.14 8.93 20.92
CA ALA A 69 3.46 8.49 22.13
C ALA A 69 4.28 7.42 22.88
N ASP A 70 4.41 7.57 24.20
CA ASP A 70 5.19 6.63 25.03
C ASP A 70 4.50 5.27 25.16
N SER A 71 3.17 5.27 25.20
CA SER A 71 2.37 4.05 25.27
C SER A 71 0.94 4.27 24.79
N ILE A 72 0.29 3.17 24.45
CA ILE A 72 -1.11 3.07 24.07
C ILE A 72 -1.69 1.80 24.67
N VAL A 73 -2.92 1.89 25.17
CA VAL A 73 -3.65 0.73 25.68
C VAL A 73 -4.65 0.28 24.61
N PHE A 74 -4.62 -1.01 24.28
CA PHE A 74 -5.56 -1.63 23.35
C PHE A 74 -5.84 -3.08 23.77
N LYS A 75 -7.13 -3.43 23.87
CA LYS A 75 -7.69 -4.67 24.39
C LYS A 75 -7.10 -5.08 25.74
N GLY A 76 -6.94 -4.11 26.64
CA GLY A 76 -6.35 -4.33 27.96
C GLY A 76 -4.82 -4.57 27.97
N VAL A 77 -4.15 -4.49 26.83
CA VAL A 77 -2.70 -4.62 26.69
C VAL A 77 -2.08 -3.23 26.49
N THR A 78 -1.04 -2.92 27.28
CA THR A 78 -0.26 -1.69 27.12
C THR A 78 0.90 -1.94 26.18
N TYR A 79 0.86 -1.30 25.01
CA TYR A 79 1.94 -1.29 24.03
C TYR A 79 2.79 -0.06 24.28
N LYS A 80 4.11 -0.20 24.24
CA LYS A 80 5.04 0.88 24.55
C LYS A 80 5.88 1.26 23.34
N LYS A 81 6.45 2.45 23.43
CA LYS A 81 7.57 2.86 22.59
C LYS A 81 8.85 2.21 23.12
N GLY A 82 9.66 1.68 22.21
CA GLY A 82 10.97 1.10 22.49
C GLY A 82 12.01 1.55 21.49
N GLU A 83 13.26 1.26 21.79
CA GLU A 83 14.39 1.55 20.90
C GLU A 83 15.05 0.23 20.48
N GLN A 84 15.13 -0.01 19.17
CA GLN A 84 15.84 -1.15 18.61
C GLN A 84 16.86 -0.67 17.59
N ARG A 85 18.13 -1.03 17.79
CA ARG A 85 19.25 -0.69 16.89
C ARG A 85 19.34 0.82 16.58
N GLY A 86 19.09 1.67 17.57
CA GLY A 86 19.14 3.13 17.43
C GLY A 86 17.97 3.75 16.65
N ARG A 87 16.87 3.00 16.48
CA ARG A 87 15.62 3.50 15.88
C ARG A 87 14.50 3.41 16.90
N THR A 88 13.71 4.47 17.02
CA THR A 88 12.51 4.42 17.83
C THR A 88 11.42 3.65 17.09
N SER A 89 10.80 2.71 17.78
CA SER A 89 9.69 1.91 17.25
C SER A 89 8.60 1.81 18.31
N HIS A 90 7.35 1.67 17.88
CA HIS A 90 6.24 1.49 18.81
C HIS A 90 5.67 0.08 18.62
N GLU A 91 5.54 -0.68 19.71
CA GLU A 91 5.05 -2.06 19.72
C GLU A 91 3.64 -2.21 19.13
N PHE A 92 2.90 -1.11 19.02
CA PHE A 92 1.56 -1.10 18.48
C PHE A 92 1.51 -1.04 16.95
N VAL A 93 2.61 -0.68 16.28
CA VAL A 93 2.54 -0.59 14.81
C VAL A 93 2.34 -1.94 14.14
N PRO A 94 3.03 -3.03 14.52
CA PRO A 94 2.73 -4.35 13.99
C PRO A 94 1.26 -4.75 14.20
N VAL A 95 0.62 -4.30 15.28
CA VAL A 95 -0.82 -4.52 15.49
C VAL A 95 -1.65 -3.81 14.42
N LEU A 96 -1.24 -2.61 13.97
CA LEU A 96 -1.91 -1.82 12.94
C LEU A 96 -1.58 -2.27 11.51
N THR A 97 -0.36 -2.71 11.23
CA THR A 97 0.11 -3.01 9.87
C THR A 97 0.26 -4.50 9.58
N ASP A 98 0.23 -5.36 10.59
CA ASP A 98 0.52 -6.79 10.46
C ASP A 98 1.85 -7.05 9.70
N SER A 99 2.83 -6.18 9.97
CA SER A 99 4.16 -6.18 9.37
C SER A 99 5.17 -5.53 10.31
N ASP A 100 6.29 -6.22 10.55
CA ASP A 100 7.45 -5.69 11.25
C ASP A 100 8.24 -4.67 10.40
N ARG A 101 8.05 -4.69 9.07
CA ARG A 101 8.61 -3.69 8.16
C ARG A 101 7.69 -2.48 8.14
N ASN A 102 8.23 -1.34 8.60
CA ASN A 102 7.44 -0.13 8.78
C ASN A 102 7.95 0.98 7.87
N ARG A 103 7.37 1.08 6.67
CA ARG A 103 7.56 2.23 5.77
C ARG A 103 6.58 3.30 6.18
N LEU A 104 6.93 4.07 7.20
CA LEU A 104 6.11 5.17 7.71
C LEU A 104 6.51 6.50 7.06
N PRO A 105 5.59 7.47 7.00
CA PRO A 105 4.19 7.41 7.43
C PRO A 105 3.33 6.52 6.53
N ALA A 106 2.23 6.00 7.09
CA ALA A 106 1.31 5.09 6.40
C ALA A 106 -0.16 5.39 6.72
N VAL A 107 -1.05 4.99 5.82
CA VAL A 107 -2.50 4.94 6.02
C VAL A 107 -2.91 3.48 6.12
N VAL A 108 -3.76 3.17 7.09
CA VAL A 108 -4.26 1.81 7.35
C VAL A 108 -5.79 1.85 7.40
N ILE A 109 -6.44 0.94 6.66
CA ILE A 109 -7.88 0.72 6.75
C ILE A 109 -8.16 -0.57 7.51
N ARG A 110 -8.97 -0.48 8.57
CA ARG A 110 -9.41 -1.62 9.37
C ARG A 110 -10.93 -1.73 9.27
N ASP A 111 -11.45 -2.95 9.20
CA ASP A 111 -12.88 -3.17 9.23
C ASP A 111 -13.49 -2.89 10.63
N LYS A 112 -14.80 -3.06 10.75
CA LYS A 112 -15.54 -2.87 12.01
C LYS A 112 -15.09 -3.84 13.12
N THR A 113 -14.55 -4.99 12.76
CA THR A 113 -13.99 -5.99 13.70
C THR A 113 -12.51 -5.73 14.01
N PHE A 114 -11.97 -4.62 13.50
CA PHE A 114 -10.59 -4.20 13.61
C PHE A 114 -9.59 -5.15 12.90
N LYS A 115 -10.05 -5.92 11.90
CA LYS A 115 -9.18 -6.70 11.02
C LYS A 115 -8.66 -5.83 9.89
N LEU A 116 -7.43 -6.12 9.49
CA LEU A 116 -6.82 -5.42 8.36
C LEU A 116 -7.56 -5.82 7.09
N TYR A 117 -7.95 -4.83 6.31
CA TYR A 117 -8.60 -5.07 5.04
C TYR A 117 -7.60 -5.67 4.03
N GLU A 118 -8.02 -6.71 3.33
CA GLU A 118 -7.24 -7.42 2.32
C GLU A 118 -7.94 -7.37 0.97
N PHE A 119 -7.20 -7.09 -0.10
CA PHE A 119 -7.74 -6.93 -1.44
C PHE A 119 -6.82 -7.53 -2.50
N LYS A 120 -7.37 -7.84 -3.68
CA LYS A 120 -6.58 -8.22 -4.85
C LYS A 120 -6.17 -6.98 -5.64
N MET A 121 -4.87 -6.81 -5.86
CA MET A 121 -4.34 -5.86 -6.83
C MET A 121 -3.82 -6.61 -8.05
N ARG A 122 -4.68 -6.82 -9.05
CA ARG A 122 -4.27 -7.52 -10.27
C ARG A 122 -3.92 -6.52 -11.36
N PRO A 123 -2.82 -6.70 -12.10
CA PRO A 123 -2.69 -6.07 -13.40
C PRO A 123 -3.75 -6.63 -14.35
N SER A 124 -4.54 -5.75 -14.97
CA SER A 124 -5.52 -6.12 -16.01
C SER A 124 -4.89 -6.75 -17.26
N GLN A 125 -3.56 -6.82 -17.33
CA GLN A 125 -2.78 -7.15 -18.51
C GLN A 125 -2.31 -8.60 -18.58
N LEU A 126 -2.67 -9.50 -17.66
CA LEU A 126 -2.12 -10.88 -17.70
C LEU A 126 -2.45 -11.60 -19.01
N GLU A 127 -3.68 -11.47 -19.52
CA GLU A 127 -4.04 -12.05 -20.81
C GLU A 127 -3.28 -11.38 -21.97
N GLU A 128 -3.14 -10.06 -21.96
CA GLU A 128 -2.33 -9.34 -22.93
C GLU A 128 -0.86 -9.78 -22.89
N MET A 129 -0.29 -9.97 -21.70
CA MET A 129 1.06 -10.49 -21.50
C MET A 129 1.22 -11.91 -22.06
N LYS A 130 0.21 -12.77 -21.90
CA LYS A 130 0.20 -14.11 -22.49
C LYS A 130 0.18 -14.06 -24.01
N ILE A 131 -0.60 -13.15 -24.60
CA ILE A 131 -0.64 -12.92 -26.05
C ILE A 131 0.71 -12.42 -26.56
N LEU A 132 1.31 -11.42 -25.90
CA LEU A 132 2.63 -10.89 -26.24
C LEU A 132 3.72 -11.95 -26.12
N LEU A 133 3.65 -12.79 -25.07
CA LEU A 133 4.57 -13.91 -24.90
C LEU A 133 4.45 -14.92 -26.05
N ALA A 134 3.24 -15.25 -26.48
CA ALA A 134 3.03 -16.14 -27.63
C ALA A 134 3.60 -15.55 -28.93
N ALA A 135 3.42 -14.25 -29.16
CA ALA A 135 4.00 -13.55 -30.31
C ALA A 135 5.54 -13.56 -30.28
N GLU A 136 6.15 -13.31 -29.12
CA GLU A 136 7.61 -13.34 -28.98
C GLU A 136 8.17 -14.77 -29.17
N LYS A 137 7.44 -15.81 -28.73
CA LYS A 137 7.79 -17.22 -29.02
C LYS A 137 7.81 -17.50 -30.52
N LEU A 138 6.78 -17.09 -31.25
CA LEU A 138 6.72 -17.27 -32.71
C LEU A 138 7.88 -16.58 -33.42
N LYS A 139 8.20 -15.36 -32.98
CA LYS A 139 9.33 -14.59 -33.51
C LYS A 139 10.67 -15.28 -33.23
N VAL A 140 10.91 -15.76 -32.01
CA VAL A 140 12.14 -16.50 -31.67
C VAL A 140 12.24 -17.78 -32.50
N ASN A 141 11.18 -18.58 -32.58
CA ASN A 141 11.15 -19.80 -33.39
C ASN A 141 11.49 -19.52 -34.87
N TYR A 142 10.91 -18.47 -35.45
CA TYR A 142 11.25 -18.06 -36.82
C TYR A 142 12.72 -17.67 -36.95
N LEU A 143 13.28 -16.93 -35.98
CA LEU A 143 14.69 -16.55 -36.01
C LEU A 143 15.62 -17.75 -35.84
N GLU A 144 15.26 -18.74 -35.03
CA GLU A 144 16.00 -20.01 -34.86
C GLU A 144 16.03 -20.81 -36.18
N GLU A 145 14.92 -20.86 -36.91
CA GLU A 145 14.83 -21.57 -38.20
C GLU A 145 15.60 -20.86 -39.33
N ASN A 146 15.81 -19.55 -39.24
CA ASN A 146 16.29 -18.72 -40.36
C ASN A 146 17.68 -18.09 -40.14
N LEU A 147 18.26 -18.17 -38.95
CA LEU A 147 19.56 -17.57 -38.61
C LEU A 147 20.55 -18.61 -38.06
N ALA A 148 21.84 -18.29 -38.15
CA ALA A 148 22.87 -19.07 -37.48
C ALA A 148 22.73 -18.95 -35.95
N GLU A 149 23.07 -20.03 -35.23
CA GLU A 149 22.93 -20.12 -33.77
C GLU A 149 23.72 -19.03 -33.01
N ASP A 150 24.80 -18.51 -33.59
CA ASP A 150 25.63 -17.44 -33.02
C ASP A 150 25.14 -16.02 -33.37
N SER A 151 23.98 -15.91 -34.04
CA SER A 151 23.38 -14.64 -34.38
C SER A 151 23.09 -13.81 -33.13
N LYS A 152 23.68 -12.62 -33.07
CA LYS A 152 23.43 -11.63 -32.02
C LYS A 152 21.93 -11.31 -31.89
N LEU A 153 21.22 -11.24 -33.02
CA LEU A 153 19.78 -10.99 -33.04
C LEU A 153 19.00 -12.12 -32.36
N LEU A 154 19.35 -13.38 -32.63
CA LEU A 154 18.71 -14.53 -32.00
C LEU A 154 18.94 -14.53 -30.48
N SER A 155 20.18 -14.24 -30.06
CA SER A 155 20.55 -14.13 -28.64
C SER A 155 19.76 -13.04 -27.89
N GLU A 156 19.61 -11.87 -28.50
CA GLU A 156 18.87 -10.74 -27.91
C GLU A 156 17.37 -11.04 -27.76
N ASN A 157 16.76 -11.67 -28.77
CA ASN A 157 15.35 -12.05 -28.73
C ASN A 157 15.08 -13.19 -27.75
N SER A 158 15.98 -14.18 -27.66
CA SER A 158 15.89 -15.26 -26.66
C SER A 158 15.89 -14.72 -25.23
N ARG A 159 16.75 -13.73 -24.93
CA ARG A 159 16.75 -13.04 -23.62
C ARG A 159 15.47 -12.26 -23.36
N THR A 160 14.89 -11.67 -24.40
CA THR A 160 13.62 -10.94 -24.31
C THR A 160 12.48 -11.90 -23.99
N LEU A 161 12.43 -13.04 -24.68
CA LEU A 161 11.50 -14.13 -24.41
C LEU A 161 11.62 -14.64 -22.96
N GLU A 162 12.83 -14.91 -22.48
CA GLU A 162 13.03 -15.32 -21.07
C GLU A 162 12.50 -14.31 -20.06
N ARG A 163 12.68 -13.00 -20.32
CA ARG A 163 12.17 -11.94 -19.44
C ARG A 163 10.64 -11.93 -19.43
N ALA A 164 10.02 -12.04 -20.60
CA ALA A 164 8.56 -12.12 -20.73
C ALA A 164 8.02 -13.35 -20.01
N GLU A 165 8.67 -14.51 -20.13
CA GLU A 165 8.27 -15.73 -19.40
C GLU A 165 8.37 -15.57 -17.88
N ARG A 166 9.45 -14.96 -17.38
CA ARG A 166 9.59 -14.69 -15.94
C ARG A 166 8.51 -13.74 -15.43
N GLN A 167 8.16 -12.72 -16.23
CA GLN A 167 7.12 -11.77 -15.87
C GLN A 167 5.75 -12.45 -15.81
N VAL A 168 5.36 -13.21 -16.83
CA VAL A 168 4.09 -13.97 -16.82
C VAL A 168 4.03 -14.93 -15.64
N LYS A 169 5.09 -15.71 -15.38
CA LYS A 169 5.14 -16.63 -14.24
C LYS A 169 5.00 -15.92 -12.89
N SER A 170 5.62 -14.76 -12.74
CA SER A 170 5.50 -13.95 -11.53
C SER A 170 4.07 -13.44 -11.33
N GLU A 171 3.41 -12.98 -12.39
CA GLU A 171 2.03 -12.51 -12.33
C GLU A 171 1.06 -13.66 -12.06
N GLU A 172 1.27 -14.83 -12.66
CA GLU A 172 0.50 -16.03 -12.37
C GLU A 172 0.63 -16.45 -10.90
N ALA A 173 1.84 -16.37 -10.32
CA ALA A 173 2.05 -16.64 -8.91
C ALA A 173 1.37 -15.62 -7.98
N ASN A 174 1.09 -14.41 -8.46
CA ASN A 174 0.42 -13.36 -7.69
C ASN A 174 -1.11 -13.43 -7.79
N LEU A 175 -1.71 -14.29 -8.63
CA LEU A 175 -3.16 -14.35 -8.89
C LEU A 175 -4.05 -14.56 -7.65
N GLU A 176 -3.53 -15.29 -6.68
CA GLU A 176 -4.21 -15.63 -5.43
C GLU A 176 -3.74 -14.79 -4.23
N LYS A 177 -2.70 -13.98 -4.43
CA LYS A 177 -2.14 -13.19 -3.34
C LYS A 177 -3.06 -12.01 -3.02
N LEU A 178 -3.28 -11.81 -1.72
CA LEU A 178 -3.99 -10.65 -1.20
C LEU A 178 -2.98 -9.61 -0.72
N ASP A 179 -3.24 -8.37 -1.09
CA ASP A 179 -2.56 -7.19 -0.58
C ASP A 179 -3.28 -6.64 0.64
N LYS A 180 -2.51 -6.11 1.58
CA LYS A 180 -3.02 -5.48 2.80
C LYS A 180 -3.32 -4.01 2.52
N SER A 181 -4.34 -3.46 3.19
CA SER A 181 -4.80 -2.05 3.13
C SER A 181 -3.86 -1.03 3.77
N ILE A 182 -2.56 -1.16 3.49
CA ILE A 182 -1.51 -0.32 4.03
C ILE A 182 -0.97 0.52 2.88
N PHE A 183 -1.32 1.80 2.88
CA PHE A 183 -0.90 2.73 1.84
C PHE A 183 0.20 3.65 2.35
N SER A 184 1.01 4.21 1.44
CA SER A 184 1.95 5.27 1.81
C SER A 184 1.21 6.47 2.38
N GLY A 185 1.80 7.16 3.34
CA GLY A 185 1.17 8.36 3.92
C GLY A 185 1.01 9.52 2.93
N ARG A 186 1.73 9.50 1.79
CA ARG A 186 1.53 10.43 0.68
C ARG A 186 0.59 9.79 -0.33
N GLN A 187 -0.63 10.31 -0.43
CA GLN A 187 -1.65 9.90 -1.39
C GLN A 187 -2.16 11.09 -2.20
N GLU A 188 -2.74 10.82 -3.36
CA GLU A 188 -3.65 11.75 -4.02
C GLU A 188 -5.07 11.52 -3.50
N ALA A 189 -5.81 12.59 -3.20
CA ALA A 189 -7.13 12.46 -2.58
C ALA A 189 -8.10 11.64 -3.43
N SER A 190 -8.15 11.89 -4.74
CA SER A 190 -9.00 11.15 -5.69
C SER A 190 -8.68 9.65 -5.73
N SER A 191 -7.40 9.28 -5.80
CA SER A 191 -6.97 7.88 -5.77
C SER A 191 -7.31 7.22 -4.43
N LEU A 192 -7.12 7.93 -3.32
CA LEU A 192 -7.49 7.41 -2.01
C LEU A 192 -9.01 7.22 -1.89
N ILE A 193 -9.83 8.16 -2.35
CA ILE A 193 -11.30 8.02 -2.37
C ILE A 193 -11.70 6.78 -3.16
N LYS A 194 -11.11 6.52 -4.34
CA LYS A 194 -11.40 5.31 -5.12
C LYS A 194 -11.12 4.03 -4.31
N LYS A 195 -9.98 3.96 -3.63
CA LYS A 195 -9.63 2.82 -2.76
C LYS A 195 -10.56 2.69 -1.56
N LEU A 196 -10.99 3.81 -0.98
CA LEU A 196 -11.94 3.83 0.13
C LEU A 196 -13.33 3.34 -0.34
N ASN A 197 -13.81 3.78 -1.50
CA ASN A 197 -15.09 3.33 -2.05
C ASN A 197 -15.04 1.85 -2.41
N TYR A 198 -13.97 1.38 -3.04
CA TYR A 198 -13.76 -0.05 -3.31
C TYR A 198 -13.85 -0.92 -2.04
N PHE A 199 -13.41 -0.39 -0.90
CA PHE A 199 -13.59 -1.01 0.41
C PHE A 199 -15.03 -0.89 0.94
N LEU A 200 -15.62 0.31 0.92
CA LEU A 200 -16.96 0.58 1.46
C LEU A 200 -18.07 -0.17 0.71
N ASP A 201 -17.94 -0.25 -0.62
CA ASP A 201 -18.87 -0.94 -1.52
C ASP A 201 -18.70 -2.47 -1.46
N GLU A 202 -17.70 -2.96 -0.72
CA GLU A 202 -17.28 -4.35 -0.69
C GLU A 202 -16.93 -4.94 -2.07
N ALA A 203 -16.62 -4.08 -3.05
CA ALA A 203 -16.35 -4.47 -4.44
C ALA A 203 -15.19 -5.46 -4.58
N PHE A 204 -14.28 -5.47 -3.61
CA PHE A 204 -13.17 -6.43 -3.52
C PHE A 204 -13.55 -7.89 -3.40
N LYS A 205 -14.80 -8.16 -3.01
CA LYS A 205 -15.35 -9.53 -2.99
C LYS A 205 -15.61 -10.05 -4.41
N GLU A 206 -15.81 -9.15 -5.38
CA GLU A 206 -16.27 -9.49 -6.73
C GLU A 206 -15.22 -9.21 -7.81
N MET A 207 -14.46 -8.13 -7.68
CA MET A 207 -13.44 -7.72 -8.66
C MET A 207 -12.17 -7.20 -7.98
N ASP A 208 -11.08 -7.07 -8.75
CA ASP A 208 -9.84 -6.48 -8.25
C ASP A 208 -9.85 -4.94 -8.31
N LEU A 209 -8.93 -4.32 -7.55
CA LEU A 209 -8.88 -2.88 -7.38
C LEU A 209 -8.57 -2.14 -8.70
N GLN A 210 -7.73 -2.70 -9.57
CA GLN A 210 -7.38 -2.00 -10.82
C GLN A 210 -8.55 -1.95 -11.78
N THR A 211 -9.31 -3.05 -11.88
CA THR A 211 -10.54 -3.09 -12.66
C THR A 211 -11.54 -2.07 -12.14
N TYR A 212 -11.72 -1.98 -10.83
CA TYR A 212 -12.59 -0.99 -10.21
C TYR A 212 -12.11 0.45 -10.45
N GLU A 213 -10.80 0.72 -10.35
CA GLU A 213 -10.24 2.06 -10.57
C GLU A 213 -10.38 2.55 -12.01
N GLY A 214 -10.54 1.64 -12.98
CA GLY A 214 -10.75 1.93 -14.40
C GLY A 214 -12.19 2.23 -14.82
N LEU A 215 -13.17 2.05 -13.92
CA LEU A 215 -14.57 2.44 -14.10
C LEU A 215 -14.78 3.95 -13.84
#